data_AF-A0A7W9IH69-F1
#
_entry.id   AF-A0A7W9IH69-F1
#
_cell.length_a   1.000
_cell.length_b   1.000
_cell.length_c   1.000
_cell.angle_alpha   90.00
_cell.angle_beta   90.00
_cell.angle_gamma   90.00
#
_symmetry.space_group_name_H-M   'P 1'
#
loop_
_entity.id
_entity.type
_entity.pdbx_description
1 polymer ?
#
loop_
_entity_poly.entity_id
_entity_poly.type
_entity_poly.pdbx_seq_one_letter_code
_entity_poly.pdbx_strand_id
1 'polypeptide(L)'
;MAFKDWVPGAVLTAADLDRYMMQQDWVVKTSDQSVTNSATPVLDSELMLTVEANSRYWVDAFLIADGATGGDLQLGWTGPAGCAFDWVSDGLAVAATTGVDAVSRTAQGLTNLPSIGMIGVGSNIAIPLRGVLTTAGSGGVLRVRWAQATANATATRMRAGSLLRITKLVP
;
A
#
# COMPACT_ATOMS: atom_id res chain seq x y z
N MET A 1 4.66 15.42 16.37
CA MET A 1 4.11 16.62 15.72
C MET A 1 3.14 17.26 16.71
N ALA A 2 3.29 18.53 17.04
CA ALA A 2 2.38 19.22 17.96
C ALA A 2 1.11 19.65 17.22
N PHE A 3 -0.05 19.47 17.84
CA PHE A 3 -1.31 20.02 17.33
C PHE A 3 -1.22 21.55 17.32
N LYS A 4 -1.68 22.17 16.23
CA LYS A 4 -1.75 23.63 16.11
C LYS A 4 -2.97 24.12 16.88
N ASP A 5 -2.76 24.89 17.95
CA ASP A 5 -3.84 25.56 18.65
C ASP A 5 -4.34 26.74 17.82
N TRP A 6 -5.61 26.69 17.45
CA TRP A 6 -6.27 27.72 16.66
C TRP A 6 -6.74 28.85 17.58
N VAL A 7 -6.31 30.08 17.28
CA VAL A 7 -6.82 31.28 17.96
C VAL A 7 -7.96 31.90 17.17
N PRO A 8 -8.92 32.59 17.82
CA PRO A 8 -9.97 33.32 17.12
C PRO A 8 -9.40 34.27 16.08
N GLY A 9 -9.92 34.22 14.86
CA GLY A 9 -9.47 35.05 13.73
C GLY A 9 -8.25 34.52 12.98
N ALA A 10 -7.71 33.34 13.35
CA ALA A 10 -6.67 32.69 12.57
C ALA A 10 -7.19 32.28 11.18
N VAL A 11 -6.47 32.67 10.13
CA VAL A 11 -6.80 32.28 8.76
C VAL A 11 -6.35 30.85 8.52
N LEU A 12 -7.29 29.98 8.16
CA LEU A 12 -7.01 28.62 7.70
C LEU A 12 -6.31 28.69 6.34
N THR A 13 -5.04 28.30 6.28
CA THR A 13 -4.36 28.10 5.00
C THR A 13 -4.72 26.73 4.41
N ALA A 14 -4.56 26.54 3.11
CA ALA A 14 -4.73 25.21 2.49
C ALA A 14 -3.81 24.17 3.15
N ALA A 15 -2.57 24.56 3.42
CA ALA A 15 -1.62 23.73 4.16
C ALA A 15 -2.12 23.39 5.57
N ASP A 16 -2.86 24.28 6.22
CA ASP A 16 -3.39 23.98 7.55
C ASP A 16 -4.57 23.00 7.52
N LEU A 17 -5.41 23.06 6.49
CA LEU A 17 -6.52 22.13 6.30
C LEU A 17 -6.00 20.71 6.03
N ASP A 18 -5.05 20.60 5.10
CA ASP A 18 -4.47 19.33 4.69
C ASP A 18 -3.61 18.71 5.80
N ARG A 19 -2.83 19.55 6.49
CA ARG A 19 -1.84 19.11 7.47
C ARG A 19 -2.39 18.95 8.89
N TYR A 20 -3.42 19.71 9.29
CA TYR A 20 -3.92 19.69 10.68
C TYR A 20 -5.37 19.22 10.83
N MET A 21 -6.25 19.40 9.84
CA MET A 21 -7.66 19.01 9.96
C MET A 21 -7.94 17.61 9.41
N MET A 22 -7.29 17.20 8.31
CA MET A 22 -7.46 15.85 7.76
C MET A 22 -6.43 14.84 8.30
N GLN A 23 -5.24 15.33 8.70
CA GLN A 23 -4.08 14.50 9.07
C GLN A 23 -3.80 13.38 8.05
N GLN A 24 -4.10 13.66 6.78
CA GLN A 24 -4.12 12.66 5.73
C GLN A 24 -3.16 13.06 4.62
N ASP A 25 -2.45 12.07 4.10
CA ASP A 25 -1.66 12.20 2.87
C ASP A 25 -2.05 11.06 1.92
N TRP A 26 -1.97 11.30 0.62
CA TRP A 26 -2.38 10.32 -0.39
C TRP A 26 -1.67 10.50 -1.72
N VAL A 27 -1.55 9.40 -2.46
CA VAL A 27 -0.97 9.37 -3.80
C VAL A 27 -1.78 8.44 -4.69
N VAL A 28 -2.02 8.86 -5.93
CA VAL A 28 -2.61 8.03 -6.98
C VAL A 28 -1.57 7.78 -8.04
N LYS A 29 -1.36 6.52 -8.37
CA LYS A 29 -0.45 6.08 -9.42
C LYS A 29 -0.93 6.55 -10.79
N THR A 30 -0.06 7.19 -11.55
CA THR A 30 -0.35 7.80 -12.86
C THR A 30 0.08 6.92 -14.03
N SER A 31 1.00 5.98 -13.82
CA SER A 31 1.52 5.09 -14.85
C SER A 31 1.59 3.64 -14.40
N ASP A 32 1.38 2.71 -15.32
CA ASP A 32 1.53 1.28 -15.04
C ASP A 32 2.99 0.93 -14.78
N GLN A 33 3.24 0.08 -13.77
CA GLN A 33 4.54 -0.54 -13.55
C GLN A 33 4.42 -2.05 -13.77
N SER A 34 5.37 -2.65 -14.46
CA SER A 34 5.33 -4.07 -14.82
C SER A 34 6.54 -4.82 -14.25
N VAL A 35 6.32 -6.05 -13.79
CA VAL A 35 7.37 -7.03 -13.46
C VAL A 35 7.15 -8.27 -14.32
N THR A 36 8.22 -8.75 -14.94
CA THR A 36 8.17 -9.92 -15.83
C THR A 36 9.34 -10.84 -15.52
N ASN A 37 9.06 -12.14 -15.46
CA ASN A 37 10.01 -13.20 -15.17
C ASN A 37 10.89 -12.92 -13.93
N SER A 38 10.29 -12.42 -12.86
CA SER A 38 10.99 -12.11 -11.61
C SER A 38 10.09 -12.27 -10.40
N ALA A 39 10.56 -13.05 -9.43
CA ALA A 39 9.99 -13.18 -8.11
C ALA A 39 10.68 -12.27 -7.07
N THR A 40 11.65 -11.44 -7.49
CA THR A 40 12.33 -10.49 -6.61
C THR A 40 11.48 -9.24 -6.44
N PRO A 41 10.99 -8.91 -5.23
CA PRO A 41 10.17 -7.73 -4.99
C PRO A 41 10.87 -6.45 -5.42
N VAL A 42 10.20 -5.68 -6.29
CA VAL A 42 10.61 -4.32 -6.66
C VAL A 42 9.82 -3.31 -5.84
N LEU A 43 10.40 -2.12 -5.67
CA LEU A 43 9.71 -0.99 -5.08
C LEU A 43 8.80 -0.34 -6.12
N ASP A 44 7.58 0.02 -5.74
CA ASP A 44 6.72 0.81 -6.61
C ASP A 44 7.29 2.22 -6.81
N SER A 45 7.23 2.74 -8.04
CA SER A 45 7.78 4.05 -8.39
C SER A 45 6.99 5.23 -7.82
N GLU A 46 5.69 5.06 -7.55
CA GLU A 46 4.77 6.16 -7.23
C GLU A 46 3.97 5.90 -5.94
N LEU A 47 3.68 4.65 -5.59
CA LEU A 47 2.90 4.30 -4.40
C LEU A 47 3.75 4.35 -3.13
N MET A 48 4.07 5.57 -2.73
CA MET A 48 4.88 5.88 -1.55
C MET A 48 4.40 7.15 -0.86
N LEU A 49 4.53 7.19 0.47
CA LEU A 49 4.23 8.38 1.28
C LEU A 49 5.26 8.53 2.39
N THR A 50 5.51 9.77 2.78
CA THR A 50 6.45 10.07 3.87
C THR A 50 5.73 10.01 5.21
N VAL A 51 6.34 9.33 6.18
CA VAL A 51 5.83 9.17 7.53
C VAL A 51 6.82 9.73 8.54
N GLU A 52 6.31 10.32 9.61
CA GLU A 52 7.12 10.93 10.66
C GLU A 52 7.59 9.89 11.67
N ALA A 53 8.66 10.20 12.40
CA ALA A 53 9.10 9.39 13.54
C ALA A 53 8.05 9.36 14.67
N ASN A 54 8.11 8.32 15.51
CA ASN A 54 7.34 8.17 16.75
C ASN A 54 5.84 8.45 16.57
N SER A 55 5.25 7.93 15.50
CA SER A 55 3.88 8.22 15.09
C SER A 55 3.13 6.94 14.70
N ARG A 56 1.80 6.98 14.78
CA ARG A 56 0.93 5.91 14.28
C ARG A 56 0.13 6.40 13.09
N TYR A 57 -0.11 5.55 12.12
CA TYR A 57 -0.87 5.86 10.92
C TYR A 57 -1.84 4.71 10.61
N TRP A 58 -3.08 5.06 10.28
CA TRP A 58 -3.97 4.20 9.54
C TRP A 58 -3.57 4.25 8.08
N VAL A 59 -3.24 3.11 7.50
CA VAL A 59 -2.89 2.97 6.09
C VAL A 59 -4.07 2.32 5.39
N ASP A 60 -4.49 2.90 4.27
CA ASP A 60 -5.55 2.40 3.40
C ASP A 60 -5.05 2.46 1.96
N ALA A 61 -5.04 1.34 1.26
CA ALA A 61 -4.61 1.28 -0.13
C ALA A 61 -5.65 0.54 -0.97
N PHE A 62 -5.87 1.06 -2.17
CA PHE A 62 -6.69 0.43 -3.19
C PHE A 62 -5.79 0.16 -4.38
N LEU A 63 -5.29 -1.06 -4.48
CA LEU A 63 -4.34 -1.45 -5.52
C LEU A 63 -5.08 -2.17 -6.64
N ILE A 64 -4.78 -1.81 -7.88
CA ILE A 64 -5.32 -2.45 -9.06
C ILE A 64 -4.18 -3.18 -9.76
N ALA A 65 -4.33 -4.48 -9.98
CA ALA A 65 -3.30 -5.28 -10.65
C ALA A 65 -3.90 -6.32 -11.59
N ASP A 66 -3.11 -6.74 -12.57
CA ASP A 66 -3.38 -7.92 -13.40
C ASP A 66 -2.11 -8.74 -13.60
N GLY A 67 -2.27 -10.01 -13.96
CA GLY A 67 -1.15 -10.93 -14.17
C GLY A 67 -1.63 -12.32 -14.58
N ALA A 68 -0.69 -13.22 -14.86
CA ALA A 68 -1.03 -14.61 -15.14
C ALA A 68 -1.55 -15.33 -13.90
N THR A 69 -2.60 -16.13 -14.09
CA THR A 69 -3.00 -17.14 -13.09
C THR A 69 -1.84 -18.08 -12.79
N GLY A 70 -1.54 -18.28 -11.50
CA GLY A 70 -0.42 -19.10 -11.03
C GLY A 70 0.95 -18.41 -11.11
N GLY A 71 1.08 -17.33 -11.90
CA GLY A 71 2.14 -16.34 -11.74
C GLY A 71 1.91 -15.47 -10.52
N ASP A 72 0.63 -15.08 -10.32
CA ASP A 72 0.09 -14.39 -9.15
C ASP A 72 0.90 -13.14 -8.76
N LEU A 73 0.50 -12.49 -7.67
CA LEU A 73 1.18 -11.30 -7.14
C LEU A 73 1.67 -11.57 -5.74
N GLN A 74 2.95 -11.30 -5.49
CA GLN A 74 3.46 -11.21 -4.15
C GLN A 74 3.54 -9.74 -3.75
N LEU A 75 2.92 -9.38 -2.63
CA LEU A 75 2.73 -7.99 -2.22
C LEU A 75 3.20 -7.76 -0.79
N GLY A 76 3.81 -6.62 -0.52
CA GLY A 76 4.13 -6.20 0.83
C GLY A 76 4.61 -4.76 0.87
N TRP A 77 5.34 -4.43 1.94
CA TRP A 77 5.73 -3.05 2.23
C TRP A 77 7.19 -2.91 2.57
N THR A 78 7.72 -1.71 2.32
CA THR A 78 8.94 -1.21 2.97
C THR A 78 8.58 0.01 3.78
N GLY A 79 9.24 0.20 4.92
CA GLY A 79 9.03 1.35 5.79
C GLY A 79 10.31 1.80 6.46
N PRO A 80 10.24 2.88 7.27
CA PRO A 80 11.37 3.39 8.04
C PRO A 80 12.00 2.35 8.96
N ALA A 81 13.25 2.57 9.35
CA ALA A 81 13.95 1.67 10.26
C ALA A 81 13.21 1.55 11.60
N GLY A 82 12.99 0.31 12.04
CA GLY A 82 12.34 -0.02 13.30
C GLY A 82 10.82 0.18 13.31
N CYS A 83 10.18 0.52 12.19
CA CYS A 83 8.72 0.58 12.16
C CYS A 83 8.10 -0.83 12.25
N ALA A 84 6.92 -0.91 12.86
CA ALA A 84 6.04 -2.09 12.82
C ALA A 84 4.81 -1.75 11.98
N PHE A 85 4.32 -2.72 11.21
CA PHE A 85 3.11 -2.54 10.42
C PHE A 85 2.26 -3.79 10.48
N ASP A 86 1.11 -3.68 11.15
CA ASP A 86 0.10 -4.74 11.19
C ASP A 86 -0.95 -4.44 10.11
N TRP A 87 -1.01 -5.29 9.08
CA TRP A 87 -1.84 -5.05 7.90
C TRP A 87 -2.50 -6.33 7.38
N VAL A 88 -3.47 -6.17 6.49
CA VAL A 88 -4.15 -7.26 5.79
C VAL A 88 -4.11 -7.01 4.29
N SER A 89 -3.85 -8.06 3.50
CA SER A 89 -3.86 -7.98 2.04
C SER A 89 -5.27 -7.96 1.47
N ASP A 90 -6.20 -8.70 2.09
CA ASP A 90 -7.59 -8.90 1.64
C ASP A 90 -7.72 -9.29 0.16
N GLY A 91 -6.68 -9.98 -0.34
CA GLY A 91 -6.59 -10.44 -1.71
C GLY A 91 -7.16 -11.84 -1.90
N LEU A 92 -7.47 -12.18 -3.15
CA LEU A 92 -7.93 -13.50 -3.56
C LEU A 92 -6.90 -14.58 -3.22
N ALA A 93 -7.39 -15.80 -2.95
CA ALA A 93 -6.56 -16.98 -2.77
C ALA A 93 -5.65 -17.23 -3.99
N VAL A 94 -4.47 -17.78 -3.74
CA VAL A 94 -3.49 -18.14 -4.79
C VAL A 94 -4.14 -19.05 -5.83
N ALA A 95 -3.78 -18.86 -7.10
CA ALA A 95 -4.34 -19.56 -8.26
C ALA A 95 -5.85 -19.33 -8.51
N ALA A 96 -6.43 -18.24 -7.99
CA ALA A 96 -7.77 -17.81 -8.36
C ALA A 96 -7.94 -17.71 -9.89
N THR A 97 -9.10 -18.14 -10.39
CA THR A 97 -9.43 -18.10 -11.84
C THR A 97 -10.60 -17.17 -12.16
N THR A 98 -11.27 -16.63 -11.15
CA THR A 98 -12.41 -15.71 -11.30
C THR A 98 -12.32 -14.59 -10.27
N GLY A 99 -13.03 -13.48 -10.51
CA GLY A 99 -13.05 -12.32 -9.60
C GLY A 99 -13.77 -12.56 -8.27
N VAL A 100 -14.27 -13.77 -8.00
CA VAL A 100 -14.89 -14.16 -6.74
C VAL A 100 -14.18 -15.40 -6.22
N ASP A 101 -13.53 -15.27 -5.07
CA ASP A 101 -12.81 -16.38 -4.42
C ASP A 101 -12.73 -16.15 -2.90
N ALA A 102 -12.19 -17.11 -2.17
CA ALA A 102 -11.79 -16.93 -0.78
C ALA A 102 -10.72 -15.83 -0.67
N VAL A 103 -10.80 -15.05 0.42
CA VAL A 103 -9.83 -13.99 0.73
C VAL A 103 -9.05 -14.30 1.99
N SER A 104 -7.78 -13.90 2.03
CA SER A 104 -6.96 -14.01 3.23
C SER A 104 -7.11 -12.78 4.12
N ARG A 105 -7.55 -13.00 5.36
CA ARG A 105 -7.63 -11.97 6.41
C ARG A 105 -6.56 -12.13 7.50
N THR A 106 -5.51 -12.89 7.21
CA THR A 106 -4.39 -13.10 8.12
C THR A 106 -3.63 -11.79 8.31
N ALA A 107 -3.43 -11.40 9.57
CA ALA A 107 -2.59 -10.25 9.92
C ALA A 107 -1.14 -10.48 9.46
N GLN A 108 -0.59 -9.49 8.79
CA GLN A 108 0.75 -9.47 8.22
C GLN A 108 1.59 -8.41 8.92
N GLY A 109 2.88 -8.69 9.09
CA GLY A 109 3.90 -7.74 9.49
C GLY A 109 4.55 -7.04 8.29
N LEU A 110 5.39 -6.04 8.57
CA LEU A 110 6.12 -5.26 7.55
C LEU A 110 6.93 -6.13 6.58
N THR A 111 7.58 -7.18 7.09
CA THR A 111 8.48 -8.03 6.29
C THR A 111 7.74 -9.11 5.51
N ASN A 112 6.47 -9.37 5.82
CA ASN A 112 5.68 -10.37 5.14
C ASN A 112 5.39 -9.97 3.68
N LEU A 113 5.24 -11.00 2.85
CA LEU A 113 5.04 -10.92 1.41
C LEU A 113 4.00 -11.97 1.00
N PRO A 114 2.73 -11.84 1.42
CA PRO A 114 1.69 -12.78 1.00
C PRO A 114 1.51 -12.79 -0.52
N SER A 115 1.17 -13.97 -1.05
CA SER A 115 0.75 -14.15 -2.42
C SER A 115 -0.76 -13.91 -2.56
N ILE A 116 -1.14 -13.28 -3.66
CA ILE A 116 -2.50 -12.88 -4.02
C ILE A 116 -2.79 -13.44 -5.41
N GLY A 117 -3.88 -14.19 -5.54
CA GLY A 117 -4.28 -14.80 -6.80
C GLY A 117 -4.57 -13.77 -7.88
N MET A 118 -4.09 -14.04 -9.10
CA MET A 118 -4.41 -13.27 -10.30
C MET A 118 -5.30 -14.09 -11.24
N ILE A 119 -6.29 -13.44 -11.86
CA ILE A 119 -7.34 -14.13 -12.62
C ILE A 119 -7.11 -14.09 -14.14
N GLY A 120 -5.88 -13.79 -14.57
CA GLY A 120 -5.49 -13.71 -15.97
C GLY A 120 -5.18 -12.30 -16.44
N VAL A 121 -4.44 -12.22 -17.54
CA VAL A 121 -3.99 -10.96 -18.14
C VAL A 121 -5.15 -10.16 -18.69
N GLY A 122 -5.15 -8.85 -18.46
CA GLY A 122 -6.22 -7.95 -18.91
C GLY A 122 -7.44 -7.94 -17.99
N SER A 123 -7.47 -8.81 -16.98
CA SER A 123 -8.50 -8.85 -15.94
C SER A 123 -7.97 -8.18 -14.68
N ASN A 124 -8.28 -6.89 -14.53
CA ASN A 124 -7.88 -6.12 -13.35
C ASN A 124 -8.61 -6.62 -12.10
N ILE A 125 -7.84 -6.91 -11.05
CA ILE A 125 -8.38 -7.15 -9.71
C ILE A 125 -8.09 -5.95 -8.81
N ALA A 126 -9.06 -5.62 -7.96
CA ALA A 126 -8.88 -4.64 -6.91
C ALA A 126 -8.48 -5.35 -5.62
N ILE A 127 -7.46 -4.82 -4.94
CA ILE A 127 -6.91 -5.37 -3.72
C ILE A 127 -7.01 -4.24 -2.68
N PRO A 128 -7.98 -4.30 -1.75
CA PRO A 128 -8.11 -3.34 -0.68
C PRO A 128 -7.22 -3.73 0.51
N LEU A 129 -6.19 -2.94 0.80
CA LEU A 129 -5.30 -3.19 1.94
C LEU A 129 -5.57 -2.19 3.04
N ARG A 130 -5.52 -2.66 4.29
CA ARG A 130 -5.65 -1.78 5.46
C ARG A 130 -4.72 -2.22 6.57
N GLY A 131 -4.29 -1.29 7.39
CA GLY A 131 -3.46 -1.61 8.55
C GLY A 131 -3.07 -0.41 9.40
N VAL A 132 -2.36 -0.69 10.49
CA VAL A 132 -1.81 0.32 11.40
C VAL A 132 -0.29 0.28 11.37
N LEU A 133 0.31 1.32 10.80
CA LEU A 133 1.76 1.53 10.83
C LEU A 133 2.14 2.27 12.12
N THR A 134 3.15 1.76 12.82
CA THR A 134 3.79 2.43 13.95
C THR A 134 5.25 2.69 13.62
N THR A 135 5.64 3.95 13.53
CA THR A 135 7.04 4.35 13.30
C THR A 135 7.81 4.47 14.61
N ALA A 136 9.11 4.17 14.56
CA ALA A 136 10.02 4.27 15.70
C ALA A 136 10.77 5.62 15.68
N GLY A 137 11.98 5.67 16.25
CA GLY A 137 12.78 6.89 16.38
C GLY A 137 13.17 7.57 15.05
N SER A 138 12.93 6.93 13.91
CA SER A 138 13.15 7.51 12.58
C SER A 138 11.87 7.54 11.74
N GLY A 139 11.64 8.67 11.07
CA GLY A 139 10.67 8.78 9.98
C GLY A 139 11.28 8.30 8.67
N GLY A 140 10.52 8.37 7.58
CA GLY A 140 11.01 7.94 6.28
C GLY A 140 9.86 7.66 5.32
N VAL A 141 10.09 6.75 4.37
CA VAL A 141 9.14 6.46 3.31
C VAL A 141 8.48 5.11 3.57
N LEU A 142 7.15 5.11 3.68
CA LEU A 142 6.34 3.91 3.50
C LEU A 142 6.13 3.72 2.00
N ARG A 143 6.42 2.55 1.47
CA ARG A 143 6.28 2.26 0.04
C ARG A 143 5.80 0.83 -0.20
N VAL A 144 4.95 0.68 -1.20
CA VAL A 144 4.51 -0.64 -1.69
C VAL A 144 5.69 -1.34 -2.37
N ARG A 145 5.88 -2.62 -2.08
CA ARG A 145 6.80 -3.49 -2.82
C ARG A 145 6.07 -4.72 -3.33
N TRP A 146 6.41 -5.17 -4.53
CA TRP A 146 5.71 -6.26 -5.15
C TRP A 146 6.54 -6.97 -6.24
N ALA A 147 6.14 -8.19 -6.58
CA ALA A 147 6.67 -8.96 -7.70
C ALA A 147 5.67 -10.04 -8.11
N GLN A 148 6.04 -10.87 -9.09
CA GLN A 148 5.31 -12.11 -9.33
C GLN A 148 5.53 -13.04 -8.14
N ALA A 149 4.50 -13.77 -7.72
CA ALA A 149 4.69 -14.81 -6.71
C ALA A 149 5.50 -15.99 -7.28
N THR A 150 5.23 -16.33 -8.54
CA THR A 150 6.03 -17.27 -9.34
C THR A 150 6.52 -16.55 -10.59
N ALA A 151 7.83 -16.56 -10.83
CA ALA A 151 8.41 -15.94 -12.02
C ALA A 151 7.76 -16.52 -13.29
N ASN A 152 7.27 -15.62 -14.16
CA ASN A 152 6.51 -16.00 -15.35
C ASN A 152 6.78 -14.99 -16.49
N ALA A 153 6.85 -15.49 -17.73
CA ALA A 153 7.04 -14.66 -18.94
C ALA A 153 5.91 -13.64 -19.19
N THR A 154 4.75 -13.84 -18.57
CA THR A 154 3.63 -12.92 -18.59
C THR A 154 3.82 -11.84 -17.55
N ALA A 155 3.78 -10.56 -17.94
CA ALA A 155 3.93 -9.46 -17.02
C ALA A 155 2.80 -9.41 -15.98
N THR A 156 3.17 -9.29 -14.69
CA THR A 156 2.28 -8.79 -13.65
C THR A 156 2.41 -7.28 -13.62
N ARG A 157 1.30 -6.55 -13.58
CA ARG A 157 1.29 -5.08 -13.65
C ARG A 157 0.54 -4.49 -12.48
N MET A 158 1.14 -3.49 -11.83
CA MET A 158 0.45 -2.57 -10.93
C MET A 158 -0.05 -1.40 -11.75
N ARG A 159 -1.36 -1.20 -11.77
CA ARG A 159 -2.04 -0.29 -12.71
C ARG A 159 -2.13 1.15 -12.19
N ALA A 160 -2.11 2.09 -13.13
CA ALA A 160 -2.54 3.46 -12.88
C ALA A 160 -3.96 3.50 -12.29
N GLY A 161 -4.24 4.49 -11.46
CA GLY A 161 -5.47 4.58 -10.66
C GLY A 161 -5.40 3.84 -9.31
N SER A 162 -4.34 3.08 -9.05
CA SER A 162 -4.06 2.57 -7.70
C SER A 162 -3.82 3.73 -6.74
N LEU A 163 -4.36 3.64 -5.52
CA LEU A 163 -4.33 4.68 -4.49
C LEU A 163 -3.64 4.17 -3.24
N LEU A 164 -2.81 5.01 -2.64
CA LEU A 164 -2.32 4.85 -1.27
C LEU A 164 -2.72 6.08 -0.46
N ARG A 165 -3.25 5.86 0.73
CA ARG A 165 -3.64 6.89 1.68
C ARG A 165 -3.13 6.54 3.07
N ILE A 166 -2.61 7.53 3.78
CA ILE A 166 -2.31 7.42 5.21
C ILE A 166 -3.09 8.48 5.97
N THR A 167 -3.59 8.12 7.14
CA THR A 167 -4.18 9.06 8.10
C THR A 167 -3.42 8.90 9.41
N LYS A 168 -2.84 9.98 9.91
CA LYS A 168 -2.15 9.95 11.20
C LYS A 168 -3.16 9.69 12.31
N LEU A 169 -2.82 8.75 13.17
CA LEU A 169 -3.59 8.42 14.35
C LEU A 169 -3.05 9.26 15.50
N VAL A 170 -3.87 10.19 15.97
CA VAL A 170 -3.62 10.92 17.21
C VAL A 170 -3.82 9.97 18.38
N PRO A 171 -2.85 9.81 19.30
CA PRO A 171 -3.14 9.28 20.62
C PRO A 171 -3.95 10.30 21.45
#